data_AF-A0A2D8Z210-F1
#
_entry.id   AF-A0A2D8Z210-F1
#
_cell.length_a   1.000
_cell.length_b   1.000
_cell.length_c   1.000
_cell.angle_alpha   90.00
_cell.angle_beta   90.00
_cell.angle_gamma   90.00
#
_symmetry.space_group_name_H-M   'P 1'
#
loop_
_entity.id
_entity.type
_entity.pdbx_description
1 polymer ?
#
loop_
_entity_poly.entity_id
_entity_poly.type
_entity_poly.pdbx_seq_one_letter_code
_entity_poly.pdbx_strand_id
1 'polypeptide(L)'
;MLIKEALNQDWLLTRQTALRKKVLKKWKKNKNLEIFKSDISNALPIISFRVKHESGGYIHHQLFTRLLSDIEGVQARGGCACAGPYAHRLLGLRQKQSFEIENLIKNGQEIEKPGWIRLNFSALMTDSKVDRLINSVDRLASTASKYVSFYEVNEANAQFIPKKENIKLMRRVKKNYS
;
A
#
# COMPACT_ATOMS: atom_id res chain seq x y z
N MET A 1 25.38 8.49 32.32
CA MET A 1 24.15 7.83 31.83
C MET A 1 23.99 8.09 30.32
N LEU A 2 24.93 7.60 29.49
CA LEU A 2 24.94 7.81 28.02
C LEU A 2 24.89 6.49 27.23
N ILE A 3 25.40 5.40 27.82
CA ILE A 3 25.55 4.10 27.16
C ILE A 3 24.19 3.42 26.90
N LYS A 4 23.23 3.48 27.84
CA LYS A 4 21.88 2.88 27.63
C LYS A 4 21.09 3.59 26.52
N GLU A 5 21.24 4.90 26.38
CA GLU A 5 20.54 5.69 25.37
C GLU A 5 21.16 5.49 23.98
N ALA A 6 22.50 5.48 23.89
CA ALA A 6 23.20 5.16 22.65
C ALA A 6 22.92 3.73 22.16
N LEU A 7 22.95 2.74 23.06
CA LEU A 7 22.60 1.35 22.72
C LEU A 7 21.16 1.21 22.21
N ASN A 8 20.22 2.01 22.73
CA ASN A 8 18.84 2.04 22.23
C ASN A 8 18.75 2.64 20.82
N GLN A 9 19.51 3.70 20.52
CA GLN A 9 19.53 4.32 19.19
C GLN A 9 20.20 3.42 18.15
N ASP A 10 21.34 2.82 18.46
CA ASP A 10 22.07 1.92 17.58
C ASP A 10 21.27 0.65 17.27
N TRP A 11 20.62 0.09 18.30
CA TRP A 11 19.69 -1.02 18.14
C TRP A 11 18.52 -0.63 17.24
N LEU A 12 17.90 0.53 17.47
CA LEU A 12 16.76 1.01 16.70
C LEU A 12 17.12 1.18 15.22
N LEU A 13 18.26 1.83 14.94
CA LEU A 13 18.74 2.07 13.58
C LEU A 13 19.07 0.75 12.86
N THR A 14 19.75 -0.16 13.55
CA THR A 14 20.08 -1.49 13.03
C THR A 14 18.81 -2.28 12.73
N ARG A 15 17.84 -2.28 13.64
CA ARG A 15 16.54 -2.95 13.48
C ARG A 15 15.76 -2.36 12.30
N GLN A 16 15.65 -1.04 12.23
CA GLN A 16 14.95 -0.34 11.15
C GLN A 16 15.57 -0.62 9.78
N THR A 17 16.91 -0.58 9.70
CA THR A 17 17.66 -0.88 8.48
C THR A 17 17.45 -2.33 8.04
N ALA A 18 17.51 -3.28 8.97
CA ALA A 18 17.27 -4.69 8.70
C ALA A 18 15.84 -4.93 8.18
N LEU A 19 14.83 -4.32 8.80
CA LEU A 19 13.43 -4.41 8.37
C LEU A 19 13.26 -3.87 6.95
N ARG A 20 13.76 -2.65 6.67
CA ARG A 20 13.67 -2.05 5.33
C ARG A 20 14.32 -2.94 4.28
N LYS A 21 15.54 -3.44 4.55
CA LYS A 21 16.26 -4.34 3.64
C LYS A 21 15.48 -5.63 3.38
N LYS A 22 14.89 -6.22 4.41
CA LYS A 22 14.09 -7.45 4.32
C LYS A 22 12.87 -7.25 3.41
N VAL A 23 12.11 -6.18 3.62
CA VAL A 23 10.92 -5.85 2.80
C VAL A 23 11.31 -5.62 1.34
N LEU A 24 12.30 -4.77 1.09
CA LEU A 24 12.76 -4.44 -0.27
C LEU A 24 13.31 -5.67 -1.01
N LYS A 25 14.02 -6.56 -0.33
CA LYS A 25 14.56 -7.80 -0.92
C LYS A 25 13.46 -8.69 -1.51
N LYS A 26 12.29 -8.74 -0.87
CA LYS A 26 11.13 -9.51 -1.35
C LYS A 26 10.36 -8.71 -2.41
N TRP A 27 9.90 -7.51 -2.07
CA TRP A 27 8.96 -6.78 -2.92
C TRP A 27 9.57 -6.29 -4.23
N LYS A 28 10.88 -6.03 -4.32
CA LYS A 28 11.55 -5.69 -5.60
C LYS A 28 11.47 -6.81 -6.64
N LYS A 29 11.23 -8.05 -6.22
CA LYS A 29 11.09 -9.20 -7.13
C LYS A 29 9.66 -9.35 -7.66
N ASN A 30 8.69 -8.65 -7.08
CA ASN A 30 7.30 -8.74 -7.47
C ASN A 30 7.01 -7.72 -8.59
N LYS A 31 6.78 -8.23 -9.80
CA LYS A 31 6.52 -7.38 -10.99
C LYS A 31 5.26 -6.52 -10.87
N ASN A 32 4.31 -6.92 -10.01
CA ASN A 32 3.07 -6.20 -9.75
C ASN A 32 3.26 -5.06 -8.75
N LEU A 33 4.40 -4.97 -8.06
CA LEU A 33 4.71 -3.88 -7.14
C LEU A 33 5.59 -2.83 -7.83
N GLU A 34 5.19 -1.58 -7.72
CA GLU A 34 6.03 -0.43 -8.05
C GLU A 34 6.35 0.31 -6.76
N ILE A 35 7.62 0.25 -6.34
CA ILE A 35 8.06 0.82 -5.07
C ILE A 35 8.69 2.19 -5.32
N PHE A 36 8.21 3.22 -4.64
CA PHE A 36 8.80 4.55 -4.73
C PHE A 36 10.08 4.66 -3.90
N LYS A 37 11.09 5.34 -4.46
CA LYS A 37 12.31 5.75 -3.75
C LYS A 37 12.96 4.60 -2.97
N SER A 38 13.11 3.45 -3.66
CA SER A 38 13.56 2.18 -3.08
C SER A 38 15.08 2.08 -2.83
N ASP A 39 15.80 3.15 -3.15
CA ASP A 39 17.25 3.32 -3.20
C ASP A 39 17.76 4.36 -2.19
N ILE A 40 16.87 5.02 -1.45
CA ILE A 40 17.26 5.97 -0.40
C ILE A 40 18.01 5.23 0.72
N SER A 41 19.27 5.63 0.90
CA SER A 41 20.12 5.31 2.04
C SER A 41 19.55 5.86 3.35
N ASN A 42 19.69 5.11 4.45
CA ASN A 42 19.27 5.54 5.81
C ASN A 42 17.78 5.93 5.95
N ALA A 43 16.91 5.44 5.08
CA ALA A 43 15.47 5.67 5.20
C ALA A 43 14.84 4.75 6.26
N LEU A 44 13.82 5.28 6.94
CA LEU A 44 12.93 4.50 7.81
C LEU A 44 12.29 3.33 7.02
N PRO A 45 11.87 2.25 7.70
CA PRO A 45 11.18 1.12 7.09
C PRO A 45 9.72 1.44 6.78
N ILE A 46 9.49 2.62 6.19
CA ILE A 46 8.24 3.08 5.63
C ILE A 46 8.35 2.92 4.12
N ILE A 47 7.46 2.10 3.55
CA ILE A 47 7.47 1.75 2.14
C ILE A 47 6.21 2.29 1.47
N SER A 48 6.40 3.09 0.43
CA SER A 48 5.34 3.61 -0.42
C SER A 48 5.36 2.89 -1.76
N PHE A 49 4.20 2.39 -2.21
CA PHE A 49 4.12 1.61 -3.45
C PHE A 49 2.76 1.71 -4.14
N ARG A 50 2.74 1.42 -5.45
CA ARG A 50 1.55 1.13 -6.23
C ARG A 50 1.50 -0.34 -6.62
N VAL A 51 0.30 -0.80 -6.95
CA VAL A 51 0.05 -2.18 -7.40
C VAL A 51 -0.44 -2.12 -8.84
N LYS A 52 0.29 -2.73 -9.76
CA LYS A 52 -0.04 -2.74 -11.18
C LYS A 52 -1.20 -3.69 -11.45
N HIS A 53 -2.11 -3.26 -12.32
CA HIS A 53 -3.18 -4.12 -12.83
C HIS A 53 -2.69 -4.87 -14.08
N GLU A 54 -3.13 -6.12 -14.26
CA GLU A 54 -2.67 -7.00 -15.35
C GLU A 54 -3.13 -6.49 -16.73
N SER A 55 -4.30 -5.85 -16.81
CA SER A 55 -4.81 -5.22 -18.03
C SER A 55 -4.19 -3.84 -18.33
N GLY A 56 -3.16 -3.43 -17.59
CA GLY A 56 -2.59 -2.08 -17.64
C GLY A 56 -3.16 -1.16 -16.55
N GLY A 57 -2.38 -0.13 -16.18
CA GLY A 57 -2.73 0.79 -15.10
C GLY A 57 -2.44 0.22 -13.70
N TYR A 58 -3.17 0.70 -12.70
CA TYR A 58 -2.94 0.39 -11.28
C TYR A 58 -4.25 0.02 -10.57
N ILE A 59 -4.15 -0.89 -9.61
CA ILE A 59 -5.22 -1.13 -8.63
C ILE A 59 -5.37 0.15 -7.80
N HIS A 60 -6.61 0.62 -7.66
CA HIS A 60 -6.89 1.81 -6.87
C HIS A 60 -6.38 1.63 -5.43
N HIS A 61 -5.67 2.63 -4.90
CA HIS A 61 -4.98 2.50 -3.61
C HIS A 61 -5.94 2.26 -2.43
N GLN A 62 -7.16 2.82 -2.48
CA GLN A 62 -8.19 2.55 -1.49
C GLN A 62 -8.72 1.11 -1.58
N LEU A 63 -8.87 0.56 -2.79
CA LEU A 63 -9.25 -0.84 -2.97
C LEU A 63 -8.17 -1.77 -2.40
N PHE A 64 -6.90 -1.56 -2.73
CA PHE A 64 -5.83 -2.41 -2.20
C PHE A 64 -5.74 -2.36 -0.67
N THR A 65 -5.93 -1.17 -0.09
CA THR A 65 -6.01 -1.00 1.37
C THR A 65 -7.17 -1.80 1.95
N ARG A 66 -8.34 -1.75 1.31
CA ARG A 66 -9.52 -2.51 1.71
C ARG A 66 -9.28 -4.02 1.62
N LEU A 67 -8.64 -4.47 0.55
CA LEU A 67 -8.26 -5.88 0.34
C LEU A 67 -7.30 -6.38 1.43
N LEU A 68 -6.31 -5.58 1.85
CA LEU A 68 -5.41 -5.95 2.97
C LEU A 68 -6.20 -6.23 4.26
N SER A 69 -7.22 -5.43 4.55
CA SER A 69 -8.08 -5.63 5.73
C SER A 69 -8.98 -6.86 5.56
N ASP A 70 -9.68 -6.95 4.43
CA ASP A 70 -10.73 -7.96 4.23
C ASP A 70 -10.18 -9.36 3.99
N ILE A 71 -9.02 -9.48 3.32
CA ILE A 71 -8.44 -10.76 2.92
C ILE A 71 -7.32 -11.19 3.85
N GLU A 72 -6.39 -10.27 4.18
CA GLU A 72 -5.18 -10.60 4.95
C GLU A 72 -5.35 -10.33 6.46
N GLY A 73 -6.42 -9.62 6.84
CA GLY A 73 -6.61 -9.16 8.22
C GLY A 73 -5.59 -8.10 8.65
N VAL A 74 -4.92 -7.45 7.70
CA VAL A 74 -3.96 -6.38 7.93
C VAL A 74 -4.69 -5.04 7.90
N GLN A 75 -4.71 -4.34 9.02
CA GLN A 75 -5.22 -2.97 9.05
C GLN A 75 -4.20 -2.03 8.39
N ALA A 76 -4.57 -1.46 7.24
CA ALA A 76 -3.79 -0.46 6.55
C ALA A 76 -4.61 0.82 6.38
N ARG A 77 -3.93 1.97 6.25
CA ARG A 77 -4.54 3.23 5.81
C ARG A 77 -4.03 3.54 4.41
N GLY A 78 -4.95 3.63 3.46
CA GLY A 78 -4.70 4.16 2.13
C GLY A 78 -4.98 5.66 2.17
N GLY A 79 -4.13 6.45 1.54
CA GLY A 79 -4.34 7.88 1.44
C GLY A 79 -3.57 8.46 0.28
N CYS A 80 -4.16 9.45 -0.39
CA CYS A 80 -3.40 10.36 -1.22
C CYS A 80 -2.59 11.27 -0.29
N ALA A 81 -1.34 11.59 -0.64
CA ALA A 81 -0.68 12.69 0.05
C ALA A 81 -1.50 13.96 -0.21
N CYS A 82 -1.85 14.70 0.85
CA CYS A 82 -2.60 15.97 0.78
C CYS A 82 -1.83 17.12 0.09
N ALA A 83 -0.84 16.80 -0.75
CA ALA A 83 0.01 17.73 -1.49
C ALA A 83 -0.17 17.47 -2.99
N GLY A 84 -1.29 17.93 -3.57
CA GLY A 84 -1.72 17.65 -4.95
C GLY A 84 -0.58 17.79 -5.99
N PRO A 85 0.07 18.95 -6.12
CA PRO A 85 1.12 19.13 -7.12
C PRO A 85 2.35 18.23 -6.92
N TYR A 86 2.69 17.92 -5.66
CA TYR A 86 3.81 17.02 -5.34
C TYR A 86 3.46 15.57 -5.66
N ALA A 87 2.25 15.13 -5.31
CA ALA A 87 1.75 13.81 -5.64
C ALA A 87 1.75 13.61 -7.16
N HIS A 88 1.28 14.60 -7.94
CA HIS A 88 1.27 14.52 -9.39
C HIS A 88 2.68 14.38 -9.97
N ARG A 89 3.65 15.15 -9.47
CA ARG A 89 5.06 15.04 -9.89
C ARG A 89 5.66 13.68 -9.52
N LEU A 90 5.40 13.18 -8.32
CA LEU A 90 5.88 11.86 -7.88
C LEU A 90 5.31 10.73 -8.74
N LEU A 91 4.10 10.90 -9.25
CA LEU A 91 3.39 9.94 -10.08
C LEU A 91 3.68 10.10 -11.58
N GLY A 92 4.50 11.09 -11.96
CA GLY A 92 4.85 11.37 -13.36
C GLY A 92 3.71 11.97 -14.18
N LEU A 93 2.70 12.57 -13.54
CA LEU A 93 1.58 13.19 -14.24
C LEU A 93 2.01 14.52 -14.87
N ARG A 94 1.69 14.70 -16.16
CA ARG A 94 1.91 15.97 -16.86
C ARG A 94 0.90 17.02 -16.42
N GLN A 95 1.21 18.29 -16.60
CA GLN A 95 0.38 19.40 -16.13
C GLN A 95 -1.06 19.38 -16.69
N LYS A 96 -1.24 18.99 -17.96
CA LYS A 96 -2.57 18.80 -18.56
C LYS A 96 -3.38 17.69 -17.85
N GLN A 97 -2.75 16.55 -17.58
CA GLN A 97 -3.37 15.43 -16.87
C GLN A 97 -3.71 15.80 -15.42
N SER A 98 -2.82 16.53 -14.76
CA SER A 98 -3.06 17.11 -13.42
C SER A 98 -4.32 17.97 -13.40
N PHE A 99 -4.50 18.84 -14.39
CA PHE A 99 -5.66 19.73 -14.46
C PHE A 99 -6.96 18.98 -14.77
N GLU A 100 -6.91 18.00 -15.67
CA GLU A 100 -8.04 17.13 -15.97
C GLU A 100 -8.51 16.37 -14.72
N ILE A 101 -7.58 15.74 -13.99
CA ILE A 101 -7.85 15.05 -12.73
C ILE A 101 -8.42 16.01 -11.68
N GLU A 102 -7.84 17.20 -11.53
CA GLU A 102 -8.36 18.21 -10.59
C GLU A 102 -9.81 18.62 -10.91
N ASN A 103 -10.17 18.74 -12.19
CA ASN A 103 -11.55 19.06 -12.57
C ASN A 103 -12.51 17.90 -12.29
N LEU A 104 -12.10 16.66 -12.57
CA LEU A 104 -12.90 15.46 -12.25
C LEU A 104 -13.16 15.38 -10.74
N ILE A 105 -12.13 15.58 -9.91
CA ILE A 105 -12.24 15.61 -8.45
C ILE A 105 -13.18 16.74 -8.00
N LYS A 106 -13.04 17.96 -8.53
CA LYS A 106 -13.93 19.09 -8.22
C LYS A 106 -15.40 18.82 -8.58
N ASN A 107 -15.64 18.01 -9.61
CA ASN A 107 -16.96 17.57 -10.02
C ASN A 107 -17.48 16.35 -9.24
N GLY A 108 -16.79 15.97 -8.17
CA GLY A 108 -17.22 14.87 -7.30
C GLY A 108 -16.79 13.48 -7.78
N GLN A 109 -15.80 13.35 -8.66
CA GLN A 109 -15.24 12.06 -9.07
C GLN A 109 -13.94 11.77 -8.31
N GLU A 110 -14.05 11.57 -6.99
CA GLU A 110 -12.90 11.30 -6.11
C GLU A 110 -12.15 10.01 -6.50
N ILE A 111 -12.80 9.09 -7.24
CA ILE A 111 -12.18 7.87 -7.77
C ILE A 111 -11.00 8.12 -8.72
N GLU A 112 -10.98 9.28 -9.38
CA GLU A 112 -9.89 9.68 -10.28
C GLU A 112 -8.64 10.14 -9.53
N LYS A 113 -8.76 10.30 -8.20
CA LYS A 113 -7.67 10.80 -7.37
C LYS A 113 -6.53 9.79 -7.33
N PRO A 114 -5.36 10.17 -7.84
CA PRO A 114 -4.27 9.24 -7.89
C PRO A 114 -3.64 9.11 -6.49
N GLY A 115 -3.08 7.94 -6.20
CA GLY A 115 -2.53 7.67 -4.88
C GLY A 115 -1.67 6.43 -4.83
N TRP A 116 -1.26 6.10 -3.61
CA TRP A 116 -0.41 4.95 -3.31
C TRP A 116 -0.69 4.42 -1.91
N ILE A 117 -0.10 3.27 -1.60
CA ILE A 117 -0.19 2.64 -0.30
C ILE A 117 1.11 2.93 0.46
N ARG A 118 1.01 3.30 1.74
CA ARG A 118 2.16 3.52 2.63
C ARG A 118 2.08 2.58 3.82
N LEU A 119 3.07 1.70 3.99
CA LEU A 119 3.16 0.78 5.12
C LEU A 119 4.40 1.08 5.96
N ASN A 120 4.24 1.11 7.28
CA ASN A 120 5.32 1.29 8.23
C ASN A 120 5.59 -0.03 8.98
N PHE A 121 6.84 -0.49 8.97
CA PHE A 121 7.28 -1.63 9.78
C PHE A 121 7.93 -1.12 11.05
N SER A 122 7.15 -1.07 12.14
CA SER A 122 7.67 -0.63 13.45
C SER A 122 8.80 -1.54 13.91
N ALA A 123 9.84 -0.94 14.50
CA ALA A 123 10.98 -1.68 15.08
C ALA A 123 10.55 -2.68 16.16
N LEU A 124 9.40 -2.43 16.80
CA LEU A 124 8.80 -3.26 17.84
C LEU A 124 8.01 -4.46 17.30
N MET A 125 7.82 -4.58 15.98
CA MET A 125 7.17 -5.75 15.40
C MET A 125 8.08 -6.98 15.55
N THR A 126 7.49 -8.10 15.95
CA THR A 126 8.16 -9.40 15.92
C THR A 126 8.48 -9.80 14.48
N ASP A 127 9.52 -10.60 14.27
CA ASP A 127 9.89 -11.05 12.93
C ASP A 127 8.77 -11.82 12.24
N SER A 128 8.01 -12.62 12.99
CA SER A 128 6.83 -13.33 12.48
C SER A 128 5.75 -12.39 11.93
N LYS A 129 5.47 -11.27 12.62
CA LYS A 129 4.50 -10.26 12.16
C LYS A 129 5.02 -9.54 10.92
N VAL A 130 6.31 -9.24 10.87
CA VAL A 130 6.96 -8.64 9.71
C VAL A 130 6.88 -9.56 8.50
N ASP A 131 7.19 -10.85 8.67
CA ASP A 131 7.14 -11.85 7.60
C ASP A 131 5.73 -12.06 7.08
N ARG A 132 4.75 -12.15 7.98
CA ARG A 132 3.33 -12.21 7.62
C ARG A 132 2.95 -11.01 6.76
N LEU A 133 3.27 -9.79 7.19
CA LEU A 133 2.93 -8.57 6.45
C LEU A 133 3.62 -8.51 5.06
N ILE A 134 4.90 -8.87 4.99
CA ILE A 134 5.66 -8.93 3.73
C ILE A 134 4.97 -9.90 2.76
N ASN A 135 4.63 -11.10 3.23
CA ASN A 135 4.02 -12.14 2.40
C ASN A 135 2.58 -11.82 2.00
N SER A 136 1.79 -11.22 2.91
CA SER A 136 0.43 -10.76 2.62
C SER A 136 0.41 -9.74 1.49
N VAL A 137 1.28 -8.72 1.54
CA VAL A 137 1.35 -7.70 0.46
C VAL A 137 1.84 -8.33 -0.84
N ASP A 138 2.88 -9.17 -0.79
CA ASP A 138 3.46 -9.82 -1.97
C ASP A 138 2.42 -10.68 -2.71
N ARG A 139 1.72 -11.54 -1.97
CA ARG A 139 0.68 -12.41 -2.50
C ARG A 139 -0.51 -11.62 -3.04
N LEU A 140 -0.97 -10.63 -2.27
CA LEU A 140 -2.14 -9.84 -2.64
C LEU A 140 -1.84 -8.98 -3.87
N ALA A 141 -0.63 -8.42 -4.01
CA ALA A 141 -0.24 -7.67 -5.20
C ALA A 141 -0.32 -8.50 -6.48
N SER A 142 -0.04 -9.80 -6.41
CA SER A 142 -0.13 -10.73 -7.55
C SER A 142 -1.55 -11.28 -7.80
N THR A 143 -2.50 -11.03 -6.90
CA THR A 143 -3.87 -11.58 -7.01
C THR A 143 -4.98 -10.53 -6.93
N ALA A 144 -4.63 -9.26 -6.71
CA ALA A 144 -5.58 -8.17 -6.46
C ALA A 144 -6.64 -8.01 -7.55
N SER A 145 -6.27 -8.19 -8.83
CA SER A 145 -7.18 -8.10 -9.99
C SER A 145 -8.40 -9.03 -9.85
N LYS A 146 -8.21 -10.22 -9.27
CA LYS A 146 -9.27 -11.24 -9.07
C LYS A 146 -10.37 -10.79 -8.12
N TYR A 147 -10.09 -9.84 -7.24
CA TYR A 147 -11.02 -9.38 -6.22
C TYR A 147 -11.71 -8.07 -6.61
N VAL A 148 -11.32 -7.41 -7.70
CA VAL A 148 -11.89 -6.11 -8.10
C VAL A 148 -13.41 -6.20 -8.26
N SER A 149 -13.90 -7.25 -8.93
CA SER A 149 -15.33 -7.46 -9.17
C SER A 149 -16.14 -7.76 -7.90
N PHE A 150 -15.49 -8.04 -6.78
CA PHE A 150 -16.14 -8.33 -5.50
C PHE A 150 -16.58 -7.07 -4.76
N TYR A 151 -16.17 -5.90 -5.25
CA TYR A 151 -16.47 -4.61 -4.65
C TYR A 151 -17.32 -3.77 -5.59
N GLU A 152 -18.16 -2.95 -4.98
CA GLU A 152 -18.74 -1.75 -5.59
C GLU A 152 -17.91 -0.55 -5.14
N VAL A 153 -17.83 0.47 -6.00
CA VAL A 153 -17.16 1.72 -5.68
C VAL A 153 -18.19 2.83 -5.59
N ASN A 154 -18.13 3.60 -4.51
CA ASN A 154 -18.77 4.90 -4.47
C ASN A 154 -17.79 5.91 -5.05
N GLU A 155 -18.02 6.31 -6.30
CA GLU A 155 -17.11 7.20 -7.03
C GLU A 155 -16.97 8.59 -6.37
N ALA A 156 -17.99 9.02 -5.63
CA ALA A 156 -18.03 10.33 -4.97
C ALA A 156 -17.01 10.47 -3.83
N ASN A 157 -16.61 9.36 -3.21
CA ASN A 157 -15.66 9.35 -2.11
C ASN A 157 -14.56 8.28 -2.26
N ALA A 158 -14.52 7.62 -3.42
CA ALA A 158 -13.63 6.50 -3.76
C ALA A 158 -13.68 5.32 -2.76
N GLN A 159 -14.79 5.15 -2.03
CA GLN A 159 -14.97 4.09 -1.06
C GLN A 159 -15.31 2.77 -1.76
N PHE A 160 -14.57 1.71 -1.43
CA PHE A 160 -14.84 0.36 -1.93
C PHE A 160 -15.62 -0.45 -0.90
N ILE A 161 -16.80 -0.93 -1.29
CA ILE A 161 -17.76 -1.66 -0.46
C ILE A 161 -17.86 -3.10 -0.97
N PRO A 162 -17.63 -4.13 -0.14
CA PRO A 162 -17.81 -5.52 -0.55
C PRO A 162 -19.27 -5.78 -0.96
N LYS A 163 -19.47 -6.38 -2.13
CA LYS A 163 -20.79 -6.87 -2.57
C LYS A 163 -21.27 -7.98 -1.64
N LYS A 164 -22.56 -7.95 -1.26
CA LYS A 164 -23.12 -8.83 -0.21
C LYS A 164 -22.90 -10.31 -0.50
N GLU A 165 -23.07 -10.72 -1.76
CA GLU A 165 -22.89 -12.08 -2.24
C GLU A 165 -21.44 -12.59 -2.08
N ASN A 166 -20.46 -11.69 -2.13
CA ASN A 166 -19.04 -12.04 -2.05
C ASN A 166 -18.49 -12.06 -0.62
N ILE A 167 -19.22 -11.54 0.37
CA ILE A 167 -18.78 -11.50 1.78
C ILE A 167 -18.46 -12.91 2.31
N LYS A 168 -19.30 -13.91 2.00
CA LYS A 168 -19.07 -15.31 2.44
C LYS A 168 -17.84 -15.91 1.76
N LEU A 169 -17.63 -15.63 0.47
CA LEU A 169 -16.48 -16.11 -0.29
C LEU A 169 -15.18 -15.50 0.25
N MET A 170 -15.16 -14.20 0.50
CA MET A 170 -14.00 -13.50 1.04
C MET A 170 -13.62 -13.98 2.46
N ARG A 171 -14.61 -14.29 3.31
CA ARG A 171 -14.36 -14.91 4.62
C ARG A 171 -13.71 -16.29 4.52
N ARG A 172 -14.06 -17.09 3.49
CA ARG A 172 -13.40 -18.38 3.24
C ARG A 172 -11.96 -18.20 2.79
N VAL A 173 -11.70 -17.26 1.87
CA VAL A 173 -10.34 -16.92 1.44
C VAL A 173 -9.49 -16.53 2.66
N LYS A 174 -10.00 -15.65 3.53
CA LYS A 174 -9.29 -15.23 4.75
C LYS A 174 -8.92 -16.39 5.69
N LYS A 175 -9.80 -17.40 5.83
CA LYS A 175 -9.54 -18.59 6.67
C LYS A 175 -8.44 -19.49 6.13
N ASN A 176 -8.27 -19.57 4.80
CA ASN A 176 -7.24 -20.41 4.19
C ASN A 176 -5.81 -19.83 4.36
N TYR A 177 -5.69 -18.60 4.85
CA TYR A 177 -4.42 -17.87 4.98
C TYR A 177 -4.19 -17.27 6.38
N SER A 178 -5.04 -17.60 7.37
CA SER A 178 -4.88 -17.20 8.78
C SER A 178 -4.32 -18.34 9.61
#